data_AF-A0A2V8VM05-F1
#
_entry.id   AF-A0A2V8VM05-F1
#
_cell.length_a   1.000
_cell.length_b   1.000
_cell.length_c   1.000
_cell.angle_alpha   90.00
_cell.angle_beta   90.00
_cell.angle_gamma   90.00
#
_symmetry.space_group_name_H-M   'P 1'
#
loop_
_entity.id
_entity.type
_entity.pdbx_description
1 polymer ?
#
loop_
_entity_poly.entity_id
_entity_poly.type
_entity_poly.pdbx_seq_one_letter_code
_entity_poly.pdbx_strand_id
1 'polypeptide(L)'
;MNGPISNPPGNFIWVRSATLDFYKADPPGRAREVDTVVTRLDKAIDDIVPKDARIEKLAGGFLFTEGPVWVGDGYLLFSDPNGNMIYRWSPDGQVSVFRTKSGYAGFDVGEYGQPGSNGLTLDRESRLTINEHGNRRVTRLEKNGQITVLADRYQGKRLNSPNDLVYRSDGSLYFTDPPFGLPKLFDDPRKELPFSGVFRISDGRLQLLTTDLTGPNGLAFSPDEKYLYVGDWDPKKKVLMRYEVSADGTLRGGRVFFDMTDAPGEDALDGVKVDRQGNVYVSGPGGLWILSAQGKSLGTIRGPEHPHNMAWGDDDGRTLYLTAQTGLYRIRLNVQGIRPQ
;
A
#
# COMPACT_ATOMS: atom_id res chain seq x y z
N MET A 1 -18.87 -59.75 3.52
CA MET A 1 -17.51 -60.30 3.35
C MET A 1 -16.59 -59.54 4.29
N ASN A 2 -16.05 -60.26 5.27
CA ASN A 2 -14.92 -59.83 6.09
C ASN A 2 -13.69 -59.71 5.18
N GLY A 3 -13.05 -58.55 5.15
CA GLY A 3 -11.73 -58.34 4.56
C GLY A 3 -10.87 -57.53 5.54
N PRO A 4 -9.55 -57.75 5.61
CA PRO A 4 -8.71 -57.14 6.63
C PRO A 4 -8.68 -55.63 6.44
N ILE A 5 -8.99 -54.90 7.53
CA ILE A 5 -8.66 -53.48 7.66
C ILE A 5 -7.14 -53.39 7.50
N SER A 6 -6.69 -52.83 6.38
CA SER A 6 -5.28 -52.61 6.11
C SER A 6 -4.67 -51.84 7.27
N ASN A 7 -3.61 -52.37 7.87
CA ASN A 7 -2.80 -51.66 8.86
C ASN A 7 -2.00 -50.60 8.10
N PRO A 8 -2.43 -49.34 8.08
CA PRO A 8 -1.84 -48.39 7.16
C PRO A 8 -0.55 -47.85 7.85
N PRO A 9 0.53 -47.52 7.11
CA PRO A 9 1.81 -47.12 7.69
C PRO A 9 1.68 -45.89 8.61
N GLY A 10 2.23 -45.94 9.83
CA GLY A 10 2.01 -44.98 10.93
C GLY A 10 2.35 -43.49 10.71
N ASN A 11 2.69 -43.09 9.48
CA ASN A 11 2.95 -41.70 9.10
C ASN A 11 2.11 -41.37 7.84
N PHE A 12 0.93 -40.78 8.02
CA PHE A 12 0.18 -40.17 6.90
C PHE A 12 0.21 -38.67 7.02
N ILE A 13 0.38 -38.01 5.89
CA ILE A 13 0.03 -36.60 5.74
C ILE A 13 -1.33 -36.57 5.04
N TRP A 14 -2.37 -36.16 5.76
CA TRP A 14 -3.69 -35.92 5.18
C TRP A 14 -3.71 -34.55 4.52
N VAL A 15 -3.68 -34.53 3.18
CA VAL A 15 -3.85 -33.31 2.38
C VAL A 15 -5.26 -33.33 1.79
N ARG A 16 -6.15 -32.45 2.27
CA ARG A 16 -7.54 -32.35 1.77
C ARG A 16 -7.61 -31.77 0.35
N SER A 17 -6.70 -30.87 0.03
CA SER A 17 -6.49 -30.35 -1.31
C SER A 17 -5.08 -29.76 -1.41
N ALA A 18 -4.49 -29.82 -2.60
CA ALA A 18 -3.28 -29.12 -2.96
C ALA A 18 -3.57 -28.28 -4.21
N THR A 19 -3.21 -27.01 -4.17
CA THR A 19 -3.17 -26.16 -5.37
C THR A 19 -1.71 -26.06 -5.79
N LEU A 20 -1.42 -26.40 -7.04
CA LEU A 20 -0.10 -26.23 -7.63
C LEU A 20 -0.16 -25.06 -8.60
N ASP A 21 0.39 -23.93 -8.18
CA ASP A 21 0.47 -22.72 -8.99
C ASP A 21 1.83 -22.69 -9.71
N PHE A 22 1.81 -22.55 -11.04
CA PHE A 22 3.02 -22.43 -11.85
C PHE A 22 3.30 -20.97 -12.15
N TYR A 23 4.45 -20.48 -11.72
CA TYR A 23 4.91 -19.14 -12.01
C TYR A 23 6.03 -19.20 -13.03
N LYS A 24 5.97 -18.33 -14.04
CA LYS A 24 7.11 -18.10 -14.92
C LYS A 24 8.16 -17.39 -14.06
N ALA A 25 9.25 -18.07 -13.74
CA ALA A 25 10.40 -17.41 -13.15
C ALA A 25 11.03 -16.53 -14.22
N ASP A 26 10.82 -15.21 -14.14
CA ASP A 26 11.75 -14.32 -14.81
C ASP A 26 13.11 -14.51 -14.12
N PRO A 27 14.21 -14.63 -14.88
CA PRO A 27 15.53 -14.66 -14.26
C PRO A 27 15.66 -13.44 -13.36
N PRO A 28 16.27 -13.56 -12.16
CA PRO A 28 16.46 -12.41 -11.28
C PRO A 28 17.11 -11.30 -12.09
N GLY A 29 16.35 -10.24 -12.32
CA GLY A 29 16.86 -9.06 -12.98
C GLY A 29 17.85 -8.43 -12.02
N ARG A 30 19.13 -8.35 -12.39
CA ARG A 30 20.03 -7.47 -11.66
C ARG A 30 19.44 -6.07 -11.71
N ALA A 31 19.48 -5.38 -10.57
CA ALA A 31 19.11 -3.98 -10.50
C ALA A 31 19.80 -3.22 -11.65
N ARG A 32 19.01 -2.45 -12.41
CA ARG A 32 19.51 -1.68 -13.54
C ARG A 32 19.03 -0.26 -13.44
N GLU A 33 19.92 0.69 -13.69
CA GLU A 33 19.54 2.08 -13.82
C GLU A 33 18.56 2.26 -14.98
N VAL A 34 17.61 3.17 -14.79
CA VAL A 34 16.63 3.54 -15.80
C VAL A 34 16.53 5.06 -15.90
N ASP A 35 15.91 5.53 -16.99
CA ASP A 35 15.66 6.95 -17.20
C ASP A 35 15.00 7.56 -15.97
N THR A 36 15.65 8.60 -15.44
CA THR A 36 15.24 9.29 -14.24
C THR A 36 15.18 10.77 -14.55
N VAL A 37 13.99 11.35 -14.43
CA VAL A 37 13.78 12.78 -14.61
C VAL A 37 13.43 13.37 -13.25
N VAL A 38 14.26 14.28 -12.77
CA VAL A 38 13.99 15.05 -11.55
C VAL A 38 13.71 16.50 -11.96
N THR A 39 12.44 16.91 -11.84
CA THR A 39 12.06 18.32 -12.00
C THR A 39 12.29 19.02 -10.67
N ARG A 40 13.17 20.01 -10.65
CA ARG A 40 13.52 20.79 -9.44
C ARG A 40 12.86 22.16 -9.53
N LEU A 41 11.82 22.38 -8.72
CA LEU A 41 11.05 23.64 -8.70
C LEU A 41 11.50 24.58 -7.59
N ASP A 42 12.06 24.04 -6.51
CA ASP A 42 12.59 24.79 -5.38
C ASP A 42 13.97 24.27 -4.96
N LYS A 43 14.86 25.16 -4.50
CA LYS A 43 16.22 24.80 -4.07
C LYS A 43 16.25 23.81 -2.91
N ALA A 44 15.23 23.79 -2.04
CA ALA A 44 15.15 22.85 -0.92
C ALA A 44 15.10 21.37 -1.37
N ILE A 45 14.74 21.08 -2.64
CA ILE A 45 14.83 19.71 -3.17
C ILE A 45 16.27 19.19 -3.23
N ASP A 46 17.29 20.06 -3.26
CA ASP A 46 18.70 19.64 -3.30
C ASP A 46 19.17 18.98 -2.00
N ASP A 47 18.50 19.29 -0.88
CA ASP A 47 18.74 18.64 0.42
C ASP A 47 18.09 17.25 0.50
N ILE A 48 17.18 16.93 -0.42
CA ILE A 48 16.38 15.70 -0.46
C ILE A 48 16.89 14.75 -1.54
N VAL A 49 16.99 15.24 -2.79
CA VAL A 49 17.28 14.45 -3.98
C VAL A 49 18.69 14.77 -4.46
N PRO A 50 19.65 13.83 -4.37
CA PRO A 50 21.01 14.01 -4.90
C PRO A 50 21.01 14.49 -6.36
N LYS A 51 22.01 15.28 -6.75
CA LYS A 51 22.10 15.82 -8.13
C LYS A 51 22.25 14.71 -9.16
N ASP A 52 22.90 13.62 -8.77
CA ASP A 52 23.15 12.41 -9.54
C ASP A 52 22.18 11.28 -9.16
N ALA A 53 21.04 11.58 -8.53
CA ALA A 53 20.06 10.56 -8.18
C ALA A 53 19.64 9.74 -9.43
N ARG A 54 19.53 8.43 -9.23
CA ARG A 54 19.11 7.45 -10.25
C ARG A 54 18.03 6.55 -9.68
N ILE A 55 17.04 6.26 -10.50
CA ILE A 55 16.10 5.17 -10.27
C ILE A 55 16.73 3.88 -10.80
N GLU A 56 16.65 2.83 -9.99
CA GLU A 56 16.99 1.47 -10.40
C GLU A 56 15.71 0.64 -10.50
N LYS A 57 15.52 -0.07 -11.62
CA LYS A 57 14.50 -1.12 -11.74
C LYS A 57 15.05 -2.39 -11.10
N LEU A 58 14.35 -2.88 -10.08
CA LEU A 58 14.72 -4.06 -9.30
C LEU A 58 14.07 -5.33 -9.84
N ALA A 59 12.80 -5.23 -10.23
CA ALA A 59 12.03 -6.33 -10.79
C ALA A 59 10.92 -5.82 -11.71
N GLY A 60 10.35 -6.71 -12.51
CA GLY A 60 9.20 -6.42 -13.36
C GLY A 60 8.44 -7.69 -13.74
N GLY A 61 7.43 -7.54 -14.61
CA GLY A 61 6.59 -8.65 -15.05
C GLY A 61 5.36 -8.90 -14.17
N PHE A 62 5.09 -8.00 -13.21
CA PHE A 62 3.89 -8.03 -12.39
C PHE A 62 2.68 -7.47 -13.15
N LEU A 63 1.47 -7.77 -12.68
CA LEU A 63 0.27 -7.23 -13.30
C LEU A 63 0.00 -5.79 -12.84
N PHE A 64 0.09 -5.52 -11.54
CA PHE A 64 -0.03 -4.19 -10.97
C PHE A 64 0.57 -4.14 -9.56
N THR A 65 1.69 -3.45 -9.34
CA THR A 65 2.37 -3.44 -8.05
C THR A 65 1.84 -2.34 -7.12
N GLU A 66 1.65 -2.68 -5.85
CA GLU A 66 1.08 -1.79 -4.83
C GLU A 66 1.63 -2.08 -3.42
N GLY A 67 1.27 -1.22 -2.46
CA GLY A 67 1.40 -1.44 -1.03
C GLY A 67 2.76 -1.97 -0.55
N PRO A 68 3.90 -1.37 -0.93
CA PRO A 68 5.19 -1.83 -0.47
C PRO A 68 5.37 -1.56 1.04
N VAL A 69 6.08 -2.45 1.72
CA VAL A 69 6.53 -2.25 3.10
C VAL A 69 7.88 -2.89 3.34
N TRP A 70 8.79 -2.15 3.97
CA TRP A 70 10.09 -2.67 4.39
C TRP A 70 9.96 -3.44 5.69
N VAL A 71 10.46 -4.67 5.71
CA VAL A 71 10.48 -5.54 6.89
C VAL A 71 11.86 -5.51 7.54
N GLY A 72 11.90 -5.47 8.87
CA GLY A 72 13.12 -5.28 9.67
C GLY A 72 14.24 -6.29 9.39
N ASP A 73 13.91 -7.47 8.89
CA ASP A 73 14.87 -8.51 8.46
C ASP A 73 15.57 -8.20 7.12
N GLY A 74 15.39 -6.98 6.59
CA GLY A 74 16.12 -6.48 5.43
C GLY A 74 15.51 -6.91 4.10
N TYR A 75 14.18 -7.01 3.98
CA TYR A 75 13.51 -7.31 2.72
C TYR A 75 12.26 -6.46 2.54
N LEU A 76 11.77 -6.38 1.30
CA LEU A 76 10.55 -5.66 0.95
C LEU A 76 9.42 -6.65 0.68
N LEU A 77 8.23 -6.38 1.22
CA LEU A 77 6.98 -6.98 0.75
C LEU A 77 6.24 -5.97 -0.10
N PHE A 78 5.54 -6.43 -1.13
CA PHE A 78 4.66 -5.60 -1.96
C PHE A 78 3.55 -6.47 -2.55
N SER A 79 2.39 -5.86 -2.79
CA SER A 79 1.21 -6.52 -3.34
C SER A 79 1.20 -6.47 -4.86
N ASP A 80 0.59 -7.49 -5.45
CA ASP A 80 0.02 -7.44 -6.80
C ASP A 80 -1.49 -7.68 -6.69
N PRO A 81 -2.33 -6.63 -6.55
CA PRO A 81 -3.77 -6.77 -6.36
C PRO A 81 -4.43 -7.50 -7.52
N ASN A 82 -3.95 -7.30 -8.75
CA ASN A 82 -4.48 -7.95 -9.95
C ASN A 82 -4.07 -9.43 -9.98
N GLY A 83 -2.83 -9.72 -9.58
CA GLY A 83 -2.28 -11.07 -9.50
C GLY A 83 -2.76 -11.88 -8.29
N ASN A 84 -3.39 -11.24 -7.30
CA ASN A 84 -3.81 -11.85 -6.03
C ASN A 84 -2.64 -12.46 -5.25
N MET A 85 -1.51 -11.74 -5.24
CA MET A 85 -0.25 -12.15 -4.64
C MET A 85 0.31 -11.07 -3.72
N ILE A 86 1.10 -11.49 -2.72
CA ILE A 86 2.13 -10.67 -2.09
C ILE A 86 3.47 -11.27 -2.49
N TYR A 87 4.37 -10.43 -2.97
CA TYR A 87 5.74 -10.79 -3.30
C TYR A 87 6.71 -10.30 -2.22
N ARG A 88 7.84 -10.99 -2.13
CA ARG A 88 9.01 -10.60 -1.35
C ARG A 88 10.16 -10.30 -2.31
N TRP A 89 10.75 -9.12 -2.18
CA TRP A 89 12.03 -8.78 -2.79
C TRP A 89 13.13 -8.76 -1.73
N SER A 90 14.25 -9.42 -2.01
CA SER A 90 15.43 -9.47 -1.14
C SER A 90 16.59 -8.65 -1.73
N PRO A 91 17.50 -8.10 -0.89
CA PRO A 91 18.62 -7.27 -1.36
C PRO A 91 19.60 -7.95 -2.31
N ASP A 92 19.61 -9.28 -2.34
CA ASP A 92 20.37 -10.08 -3.31
C ASP A 92 19.74 -10.08 -4.72
N GLY A 93 18.63 -9.37 -4.91
CA GLY A 93 17.93 -9.21 -6.18
C GLY A 93 16.88 -10.28 -6.47
N GLN A 94 16.58 -11.16 -5.50
CA GLN A 94 15.58 -12.20 -5.69
C GLN A 94 14.16 -11.72 -5.42
N VAL A 95 13.21 -12.15 -6.26
CA VAL A 95 11.78 -12.04 -6.01
C VAL A 95 11.21 -13.43 -5.75
N SER A 96 10.39 -13.57 -4.71
CA SER A 96 9.67 -14.80 -4.40
C SER A 96 8.23 -14.49 -4.01
N VAL A 97 7.34 -15.47 -4.17
CA VAL A 97 5.96 -15.35 -3.69
C VAL A 97 5.96 -15.48 -2.16
N PHE A 98 5.48 -14.45 -1.46
CA PHE A 98 5.28 -14.48 -0.02
C PHE A 98 3.92 -15.08 0.35
N ARG A 99 2.87 -14.72 -0.40
CA ARG A 99 1.51 -15.19 -0.16
C ARG A 99 0.72 -15.26 -1.47
N THR A 100 0.08 -16.40 -1.72
CA THR A 100 -0.93 -16.56 -2.78
C THR A 100 -2.33 -16.32 -2.23
N LYS A 101 -3.28 -16.02 -3.14
CA LYS A 101 -4.68 -15.76 -2.77
C LYS A 101 -4.75 -14.68 -1.68
N SER A 102 -3.97 -13.61 -1.88
CA SER A 102 -3.67 -12.63 -0.85
C SER A 102 -4.87 -11.77 -0.45
N GLY A 103 -5.90 -11.67 -1.29
CA GLY A 103 -7.12 -10.92 -0.96
C GLY A 103 -8.44 -11.63 -1.21
N TYR A 104 -8.51 -12.63 -2.10
CA TYR A 104 -9.76 -13.34 -2.40
C TYR A 104 -9.55 -14.73 -2.96
N ALA A 105 -10.46 -15.66 -2.68
CA ALA A 105 -10.42 -17.03 -3.23
C ALA A 105 -11.80 -17.58 -3.55
N GLY A 106 -12.81 -16.70 -3.69
CA GLY A 106 -14.16 -17.09 -4.05
C GLY A 106 -14.24 -17.62 -5.49
N PHE A 107 -15.30 -18.37 -5.79
CA PHE A 107 -15.53 -18.94 -7.12
C PHE A 107 -15.77 -17.87 -8.20
N ASP A 108 -16.24 -16.69 -7.80
CA ASP A 108 -16.51 -15.51 -8.63
C ASP A 108 -15.28 -14.60 -8.78
N VAL A 109 -14.07 -15.06 -8.41
CA VAL A 109 -12.82 -14.27 -8.52
C VAL A 109 -12.59 -13.71 -9.93
N GLY A 110 -13.06 -14.39 -10.98
CA GLY A 110 -12.94 -13.92 -12.36
C GLY A 110 -13.75 -12.65 -12.68
N GLU A 111 -14.66 -12.23 -11.80
CA GLU A 111 -15.36 -10.94 -11.92
C GLU A 111 -14.52 -9.76 -11.41
N TYR A 112 -13.48 -10.02 -10.60
CA TYR A 112 -12.69 -8.98 -9.95
C TYR A 112 -11.48 -8.61 -10.81
N GLY A 113 -11.27 -7.32 -11.06
CA GLY A 113 -10.04 -6.81 -11.68
C GLY A 113 -8.85 -6.78 -10.69
N GLN A 114 -9.12 -6.52 -9.41
CA GLN A 114 -8.11 -6.41 -8.36
C GLN A 114 -8.48 -7.24 -7.11
N PRO A 115 -8.60 -8.58 -7.21
CA PRO A 115 -9.07 -9.43 -6.11
C PRO A 115 -8.12 -9.51 -4.90
N GLY A 116 -6.85 -9.15 -5.09
CA GLY A 116 -5.75 -9.37 -4.16
C GLY A 116 -5.67 -8.48 -2.94
N SER A 117 -4.55 -8.61 -2.24
CA SER A 117 -4.12 -7.63 -1.25
C SER A 117 -3.74 -6.32 -1.94
N ASN A 118 -3.87 -5.20 -1.23
CA ASN A 118 -3.36 -3.90 -1.66
C ASN A 118 -2.35 -3.36 -0.64
N GLY A 119 -2.69 -2.31 0.11
CA GLY A 119 -1.83 -1.73 1.13
C GLY A 119 -1.35 -2.77 2.15
N LEU A 120 -0.06 -2.66 2.50
CA LEU A 120 0.60 -3.45 3.52
C LEU A 120 1.25 -2.51 4.55
N THR A 121 1.20 -2.90 5.81
CA THR A 121 1.96 -2.22 6.87
C THR A 121 2.37 -3.19 7.96
N LEU A 122 3.22 -2.75 8.89
CA LEU A 122 3.62 -3.54 10.05
C LEU A 122 3.11 -2.87 11.32
N ASP A 123 2.63 -3.69 12.25
CA ASP A 123 2.43 -3.23 13.62
C ASP A 123 3.74 -3.25 14.42
N ARG A 124 3.67 -2.76 15.66
CA ARG A 124 4.79 -2.69 16.62
C ARG A 124 5.42 -4.01 17.00
N GLU A 125 4.73 -5.11 16.71
CA GLU A 125 5.24 -6.46 16.94
C GLU A 125 5.81 -7.08 15.67
N SER A 126 5.97 -6.27 14.62
CA SER A 126 6.39 -6.65 13.27
C SER A 126 5.46 -7.68 12.61
N ARG A 127 4.16 -7.64 12.94
CA ARG A 127 3.15 -8.44 12.25
C ARG A 127 2.64 -7.68 11.03
N LEU A 128 2.43 -8.40 9.94
CA LEU A 128 1.94 -7.84 8.68
C LEU A 128 0.44 -7.60 8.75
N THR A 129 0.01 -6.36 8.57
CA THR A 129 -1.40 -6.00 8.36
C THR A 129 -1.64 -5.77 6.87
N ILE A 130 -2.73 -6.35 6.36
CA ILE A 130 -3.04 -6.51 4.95
C ILE A 130 -4.43 -5.97 4.69
N ASN A 131 -4.54 -5.07 3.71
CA ASN A 131 -5.82 -4.71 3.11
C ASN A 131 -6.19 -5.72 2.03
N GLU A 132 -7.33 -6.41 2.18
CA GLU A 132 -7.82 -7.42 1.23
C GLU A 132 -9.00 -6.87 0.42
N HIS A 133 -8.79 -6.61 -0.87
CA HIS A 133 -9.83 -6.04 -1.75
C HIS A 133 -11.04 -6.98 -1.88
N GLY A 134 -10.87 -8.18 -2.44
CA GLY A 134 -12.03 -9.03 -2.76
C GLY A 134 -12.75 -9.59 -1.53
N ASN A 135 -12.04 -9.90 -0.44
CA ASN A 135 -12.67 -10.25 0.84
C ASN A 135 -13.30 -9.03 1.55
N ARG A 136 -12.92 -7.80 1.18
CA ARG A 136 -13.43 -6.53 1.70
C ARG A 136 -13.17 -6.37 3.20
N ARG A 137 -11.91 -6.53 3.60
CA ARG A 137 -11.51 -6.54 5.01
C ARG A 137 -10.05 -6.15 5.22
N VAL A 138 -9.75 -5.74 6.45
CA VAL A 138 -8.41 -5.55 6.97
C VAL A 138 -8.05 -6.75 7.82
N THR A 139 -6.90 -7.38 7.56
CA THR A 139 -6.43 -8.56 8.28
C THR A 139 -5.02 -8.39 8.81
N ARG A 140 -4.64 -9.20 9.80
CA ARG A 140 -3.27 -9.27 10.33
C ARG A 140 -2.77 -10.70 10.30
N LEU A 141 -1.59 -10.90 9.75
CA LEU A 141 -0.86 -12.16 9.79
C LEU A 141 -0.11 -12.27 11.12
N GLU A 142 -0.60 -13.16 11.98
CA GLU A 142 0.01 -13.45 13.27
C GLU A 142 1.30 -14.25 13.10
N LYS A 143 2.19 -14.20 14.09
CA LYS A 143 3.50 -14.89 14.07
C LYS A 143 3.41 -16.40 13.92
N ASN A 144 2.29 -17.00 14.32
CA ASN A 144 1.99 -18.42 14.16
C ASN A 144 1.42 -18.76 12.77
N GLY A 145 1.32 -17.80 11.85
CA GLY A 145 0.78 -17.95 10.50
C GLY A 145 -0.75 -17.82 10.40
N GLN A 146 -1.46 -17.62 11.51
CA GLN A 146 -2.91 -17.40 11.47
C GLN A 146 -3.27 -16.00 10.96
N ILE A 147 -4.45 -15.88 10.39
CA ILE A 147 -5.02 -14.60 9.96
C ILE A 147 -6.08 -14.16 10.95
N THR A 148 -5.88 -12.99 11.55
CA THR A 148 -6.88 -12.30 12.36
C THR A 148 -7.59 -11.25 11.51
N VAL A 149 -8.93 -11.26 11.49
CA VAL A 149 -9.70 -10.18 10.87
C VAL A 149 -9.78 -9.02 11.86
N LEU A 150 -9.26 -7.85 11.47
CA LEU A 150 -9.30 -6.64 12.29
C LEU A 150 -10.58 -5.84 12.02
N ALA A 151 -11.03 -5.80 10.77
CA ALA A 151 -12.28 -5.15 10.38
C ALA A 151 -12.79 -5.71 9.04
N ASP A 152 -14.07 -6.06 8.97
CA ASP A 152 -14.76 -6.46 7.73
C ASP A 152 -16.14 -5.79 7.57
N ARG A 153 -16.66 -5.18 8.65
CA ARG A 153 -17.97 -4.53 8.69
C ARG A 153 -17.96 -3.26 9.53
N TYR A 154 -18.74 -2.29 9.07
CA TYR A 154 -19.10 -1.08 9.83
C TYR A 154 -20.62 -0.99 9.93
N GLN A 155 -21.13 -0.92 11.16
CA GLN A 155 -22.59 -0.85 11.43
C GLN A 155 -23.40 -1.95 10.70
N GLY A 156 -22.87 -3.18 10.71
CA GLY A 156 -23.49 -4.35 10.06
C GLY A 156 -23.26 -4.46 8.55
N LYS A 157 -22.80 -3.40 7.88
CA LYS A 157 -22.51 -3.36 6.45
C LYS A 157 -21.06 -3.72 6.17
N ARG A 158 -20.79 -4.47 5.10
CA ARG A 158 -19.41 -4.76 4.66
C ARG A 158 -18.69 -3.48 4.24
N LEU A 159 -17.40 -3.40 4.56
CA LEU A 159 -16.49 -2.40 4.00
C LEU A 159 -16.51 -2.44 2.47
N ASN A 160 -16.09 -1.38 1.78
CA ASN A 160 -16.03 -1.35 0.32
C ASN A 160 -14.93 -2.30 -0.19
N SER A 161 -13.68 -1.90 0.01
CA SER A 161 -12.45 -2.64 -0.30
C SER A 161 -11.27 -1.83 0.25
N PRO A 162 -10.85 -2.06 1.51
CA PRO A 162 -9.77 -1.31 2.13
C PRO A 162 -8.54 -1.20 1.22
N ASN A 163 -7.93 -0.02 1.11
CA ASN A 163 -6.97 0.28 0.05
C ASN A 163 -5.55 0.52 0.59
N ASP A 164 -5.29 1.59 1.33
CA ASP A 164 -4.01 1.82 2.04
C ASP A 164 -4.22 1.90 3.56
N LEU A 165 -3.15 1.75 4.35
CA LEU A 165 -3.20 1.71 5.80
C LEU A 165 -1.88 2.16 6.48
N VAL A 166 -2.00 2.75 7.67
CA VAL A 166 -0.86 3.20 8.47
C VAL A 166 -1.16 3.07 9.97
N TYR A 167 -0.18 2.59 10.73
CA TYR A 167 -0.24 2.64 12.19
C TYR A 167 0.22 3.99 12.72
N ARG A 168 -0.48 4.46 13.76
CA ARG A 168 -0.02 5.54 14.62
C ARG A 168 0.83 4.99 15.77
N SER A 169 1.67 5.83 16.37
CA SER A 169 2.48 5.53 17.55
C SER A 169 1.67 5.30 18.84
N ASP A 170 0.35 5.23 18.82
CA ASP A 170 -0.43 4.67 19.93
C ASP A 170 -0.86 3.22 19.66
N GLY A 171 -0.54 2.67 18.48
CA GLY A 171 -0.97 1.34 18.04
C GLY A 171 -2.33 1.33 17.31
N SER A 172 -2.99 2.48 17.19
CA SER A 172 -4.20 2.61 16.36
C SER A 172 -3.85 2.45 14.89
N LEU A 173 -4.69 1.72 14.16
CA LEU A 173 -4.57 1.59 12.71
C LEU A 173 -5.51 2.57 12.02
N TYR A 174 -5.05 3.27 11.00
CA TYR A 174 -5.86 4.10 10.11
C TYR A 174 -5.82 3.49 8.71
N PHE A 175 -6.95 3.49 8.00
CA PHE A 175 -7.01 2.96 6.64
C PHE A 175 -8.09 3.65 5.81
N THR A 176 -7.95 3.56 4.49
CA THR A 176 -8.92 4.09 3.52
C THR A 176 -9.77 2.97 2.93
N ASP A 177 -11.04 3.26 2.64
CA ASP A 177 -12.02 2.28 2.13
C ASP A 177 -12.76 2.77 0.86
N PRO A 178 -12.04 3.02 -0.25
CA PRO A 178 -12.65 3.24 -1.56
C PRO A 178 -13.13 1.90 -2.16
N PRO A 179 -14.00 1.89 -3.19
CA PRO A 179 -14.52 0.67 -3.79
C PRO A 179 -13.65 0.10 -4.94
N PHE A 180 -12.37 0.45 -5.02
CA PHE A 180 -11.48 0.04 -6.14
C PHE A 180 -11.31 -1.47 -6.29
N GLY A 181 -11.47 -2.22 -5.21
CA GLY A 181 -11.44 -3.68 -5.21
C GLY A 181 -12.74 -4.35 -5.67
N LEU A 182 -13.82 -3.61 -5.91
CA LEU A 182 -15.07 -4.16 -6.41
C LEU A 182 -15.07 -4.26 -7.95
N PRO A 183 -15.74 -5.28 -8.55
CA PRO A 183 -15.77 -5.50 -10.00
C PRO A 183 -16.14 -4.28 -10.86
N LYS A 184 -17.09 -3.46 -10.40
CA LYS A 184 -17.50 -2.23 -11.09
C LYS A 184 -17.15 -0.95 -10.32
N LEU A 185 -16.15 -1.01 -9.45
CA LEU A 185 -15.64 0.16 -8.71
C LEU A 185 -16.78 0.91 -7.99
N PHE A 186 -16.93 2.21 -8.25
CA PHE A 186 -17.96 3.06 -7.65
C PHE A 186 -19.40 2.65 -7.98
N ASP A 187 -19.63 2.05 -9.15
CA ASP A 187 -20.95 1.66 -9.66
C ASP A 187 -21.32 0.21 -9.30
N ASP A 188 -20.50 -0.46 -8.49
CA ASP A 188 -20.75 -1.86 -8.13
C ASP A 188 -21.94 -2.00 -7.17
N PRO A 189 -22.97 -2.81 -7.51
CA PRO A 189 -24.15 -2.99 -6.67
C PRO A 189 -23.87 -3.78 -5.38
N ARG A 190 -22.69 -4.42 -5.24
CA ARG A 190 -22.28 -5.12 -4.00
C ARG A 190 -21.86 -4.14 -2.90
N LYS A 191 -21.67 -2.86 -3.23
CA LYS A 191 -21.31 -1.82 -2.26
C LYS A 191 -22.45 -1.67 -1.24
N GLU A 192 -22.11 -1.77 0.04
CA GLU A 192 -23.11 -1.67 1.13
C GLU A 192 -23.08 -0.31 1.84
N LEU A 193 -21.91 0.33 1.85
CA LEU A 193 -21.71 1.68 2.35
C LEU A 193 -22.03 2.70 1.25
N PRO A 194 -22.76 3.79 1.56
CA PRO A 194 -23.10 4.80 0.57
C PRO A 194 -21.96 5.81 0.30
N PHE A 195 -20.79 5.59 0.91
CA PHE A 195 -19.63 6.48 0.86
C PHE A 195 -18.33 5.68 0.78
N SER A 196 -17.26 6.36 0.37
CA SER A 196 -15.88 5.96 0.69
C SER A 196 -15.45 6.70 1.96
N GLY A 197 -14.63 6.07 2.80
CA GLY A 197 -14.29 6.67 4.10
C GLY A 197 -12.85 6.41 4.53
N VAL A 198 -12.41 7.21 5.49
CA VAL A 198 -11.21 6.95 6.30
C VAL A 198 -11.67 6.39 7.64
N PHE A 199 -11.11 5.26 8.02
CA PHE A 199 -11.46 4.56 9.24
C PHE A 199 -10.26 4.45 10.18
N ARG A 200 -10.57 4.23 11.47
CA ARG A 200 -9.61 3.91 12.52
C ARG A 200 -10.02 2.65 13.26
N ILE A 201 -9.04 1.82 13.60
CA ILE A 201 -9.17 0.71 14.55
C ILE A 201 -8.34 1.05 15.79
N SER A 202 -8.99 1.12 16.94
CA SER A 202 -8.34 1.25 18.26
C SER A 202 -9.04 0.35 19.25
N ASP A 203 -8.27 -0.39 20.05
CA ASP A 203 -8.82 -1.30 21.08
C ASP A 203 -9.87 -2.28 20.53
N GLY A 204 -9.64 -2.77 19.31
CA GLY A 204 -10.55 -3.67 18.59
C GLY A 204 -11.85 -3.02 18.07
N ARG A 205 -11.99 -1.70 18.18
CA ARG A 205 -13.18 -0.96 17.73
C ARG A 205 -12.89 -0.23 16.42
N LEU A 206 -13.76 -0.45 15.43
CA LEU A 206 -13.77 0.28 14.17
C LEU A 206 -14.57 1.59 14.31
N GLN A 207 -13.98 2.70 13.87
CA GLN A 207 -14.58 4.03 13.88
C GLN A 207 -14.43 4.69 12.50
N LEU A 208 -15.51 5.25 11.96
CA LEU A 208 -15.46 6.14 10.79
C LEU A 208 -14.96 7.51 11.21
N LEU A 209 -13.98 8.07 10.49
CA LEU A 209 -13.37 9.36 10.80
C LEU A 209 -13.83 10.48 9.88
N THR A 210 -13.93 10.20 8.57
CA THR A 210 -14.39 11.18 7.58
C THR A 210 -14.87 10.47 6.30
N THR A 211 -15.73 11.16 5.55
CA THR A 211 -16.23 10.80 4.21
C THR A 211 -16.07 11.97 3.22
N ASP A 212 -15.12 12.89 3.47
CA ASP A 212 -14.96 14.11 2.66
C ASP A 212 -14.45 13.87 1.24
N LEU A 213 -13.92 12.66 0.97
CA LEU A 213 -13.18 12.30 -0.24
C LEU A 213 -13.99 11.35 -1.11
N THR A 214 -13.87 11.48 -2.43
CA THR A 214 -14.53 10.58 -3.38
C THR A 214 -13.86 9.20 -3.33
N GLY A 215 -12.53 9.17 -3.48
CA GLY A 215 -11.71 7.97 -3.50
C GLY A 215 -10.51 8.12 -2.55
N PRO A 216 -10.72 8.15 -1.21
CA PRO A 216 -9.62 8.21 -0.26
C PRO A 216 -8.63 7.07 -0.55
N ASN A 217 -7.36 7.40 -0.73
CA ASN A 217 -6.35 6.46 -1.19
C ASN A 217 -5.17 6.38 -0.22
N GLY A 218 -3.96 6.79 -0.61
CA GLY A 218 -2.79 6.76 0.26
C GLY A 218 -2.92 7.70 1.45
N LEU A 219 -2.36 7.29 2.59
CA LEU A 219 -2.37 8.07 3.83
C LEU A 219 -1.06 7.95 4.62
N ALA A 220 -0.68 9.04 5.29
CA ALA A 220 0.50 9.08 6.13
C ALA A 220 0.37 10.14 7.24
N PHE A 221 0.97 9.88 8.40
CA PHE A 221 1.08 10.87 9.45
C PHE A 221 2.26 11.83 9.22
N SER A 222 2.15 13.07 9.71
CA SER A 222 3.33 13.89 9.96
C SER A 222 4.27 13.21 10.97
N PRO A 223 5.57 13.57 11.04
CA PRO A 223 6.51 12.92 11.95
C PRO A 223 6.12 13.03 13.43
N ASP A 224 5.41 14.11 13.80
CA ASP A 224 4.88 14.35 15.13
C ASP A 224 3.43 13.87 15.32
N GLU A 225 2.87 13.21 14.31
CA GLU A 225 1.51 12.64 14.25
C GLU A 225 0.37 13.60 14.56
N LYS A 226 0.62 14.91 14.51
CA LYS A 226 -0.44 15.93 14.65
C LYS A 226 -1.29 16.08 13.40
N TYR A 227 -0.77 15.66 12.26
CA TYR A 227 -1.46 15.72 10.99
C TYR A 227 -1.55 14.34 10.34
N LEU A 228 -2.70 14.06 9.73
CA LEU A 228 -2.89 12.94 8.79
C LEU A 228 -3.09 13.53 7.39
N TYR A 229 -2.26 13.10 6.45
CA TYR A 229 -2.41 13.38 5.02
C TYR A 229 -3.19 12.25 4.36
N VAL A 230 -4.14 12.58 3.49
CA VAL A 230 -4.94 11.59 2.74
C VAL A 230 -5.08 12.06 1.29
N GLY A 231 -4.60 11.26 0.34
CA GLY A 231 -4.79 11.50 -1.09
C GLY A 231 -6.22 11.19 -1.54
N ASP A 232 -6.74 11.98 -2.48
CA ASP A 232 -8.02 11.69 -3.14
C ASP A 232 -7.76 11.22 -4.57
N TRP A 233 -8.14 9.98 -4.85
CA TRP A 233 -8.27 9.50 -6.21
C TRP A 233 -9.62 10.00 -6.77
N ASP A 234 -9.59 11.21 -7.32
CA ASP A 234 -10.68 11.81 -8.07
C ASP A 234 -10.08 12.56 -9.28
N PRO A 235 -10.29 12.07 -10.51
CA PRO A 235 -9.76 12.71 -11.72
C PRO A 235 -10.22 14.17 -11.90
N LYS A 236 -11.33 14.58 -11.26
CA LYS A 236 -11.88 15.94 -11.31
C LYS A 236 -11.40 16.82 -10.16
N LYS A 237 -10.82 16.24 -9.11
CA LYS A 237 -10.40 16.94 -7.89
C LYS A 237 -9.19 16.25 -7.26
N LYS A 238 -8.01 16.47 -7.84
CA LYS A 238 -6.77 15.77 -7.49
C LYS A 238 -6.10 16.44 -6.31
N VAL A 239 -6.65 16.26 -5.12
CA VAL A 239 -6.22 16.98 -3.91
C VAL A 239 -5.61 16.07 -2.86
N LEU A 240 -4.52 16.54 -2.25
CA LEU A 240 -4.00 15.97 -1.02
C LEU A 240 -4.64 16.73 0.15
N MET A 241 -5.44 16.04 0.96
CA MET A 241 -6.04 16.62 2.15
C MET A 241 -5.11 16.48 3.35
N ARG A 242 -5.24 17.40 4.30
CA ARG A 242 -4.63 17.31 5.63
C ARG A 242 -5.68 17.50 6.71
N TYR A 243 -5.63 16.65 7.72
CA TYR A 243 -6.47 16.66 8.90
C TYR A 243 -5.63 16.83 10.16
N GLU A 244 -6.14 17.55 11.15
CA GLU A 244 -5.60 17.57 12.51
C GLU A 244 -6.02 16.30 13.25
N VAL A 245 -5.07 15.64 13.90
CA VAL A 245 -5.29 14.42 14.67
C VAL A 245 -5.45 14.80 16.14
N SER A 246 -6.64 14.58 16.67
CA SER A 246 -6.96 14.85 18.08
C SER A 246 -6.31 13.83 19.01
N ALA A 247 -6.21 14.16 20.30
CA ALA A 247 -5.65 13.26 21.30
C ALA A 247 -6.39 11.91 21.38
N ASP A 248 -7.70 11.91 21.14
CA ASP A 248 -8.55 10.71 21.09
C ASP A 248 -8.47 9.93 19.76
N GLY A 249 -7.65 10.39 18.82
CA GLY A 249 -7.47 9.81 17.48
C GLY A 249 -8.49 10.27 16.44
N THR A 250 -9.44 11.14 16.78
CA THR A 250 -10.40 11.70 15.79
C THR A 250 -9.74 12.74 14.88
N LEU A 251 -10.32 12.94 13.69
CA LEU A 251 -9.85 13.93 12.73
C LEU A 251 -10.65 15.23 12.82
N ARG A 252 -9.96 16.37 12.68
CA ARG A 252 -10.56 17.72 12.66
C ARG A 252 -9.95 18.58 11.56
N GLY A 253 -10.63 19.67 11.21
CA GLY A 253 -10.06 20.74 10.40
C GLY A 253 -9.56 20.31 9.02
N GLY A 254 -10.24 19.35 8.38
CA GLY A 254 -9.90 18.86 7.04
C GLY A 254 -9.80 20.01 6.04
N ARG A 255 -8.65 20.13 5.39
CA ARG A 255 -8.39 21.16 4.37
C ARG A 255 -7.47 20.63 3.27
N VAL A 256 -7.59 21.21 2.08
CA VAL A 256 -6.65 20.96 0.99
C VAL A 256 -5.25 21.40 1.44
N PHE A 257 -4.31 20.47 1.45
CA PHE A 257 -2.90 20.72 1.70
C PHE A 257 -2.17 21.07 0.42
N PHE A 258 -2.49 20.37 -0.67
CA PHE A 258 -1.98 20.65 -2.00
C PHE A 258 -3.01 20.26 -3.06
N ASP A 259 -3.11 21.07 -4.12
CA ASP A 259 -4.05 20.87 -5.22
C ASP A 259 -3.28 20.60 -6.52
N MET A 260 -3.52 19.44 -7.12
CA MET A 260 -2.93 18.98 -8.38
C MET A 260 -3.97 18.90 -9.50
N THR A 261 -5.15 19.49 -9.32
CA THR A 261 -6.27 19.34 -10.27
C THR A 261 -5.89 19.79 -11.68
N ASP A 262 -5.15 20.91 -11.79
CA ASP A 262 -4.69 21.47 -13.06
C ASP A 262 -3.41 20.82 -13.61
N ALA A 263 -2.82 19.85 -12.89
CA ALA A 263 -1.63 19.17 -13.37
C ALA A 263 -1.97 18.24 -14.55
N PRO A 264 -1.13 18.19 -15.60
CA PRO A 264 -1.39 17.41 -16.80
C PRO A 264 -1.35 15.89 -16.51
N GLY A 265 -2.21 15.15 -17.19
CA GLY A 265 -2.35 13.69 -17.02
C GLY A 265 -3.70 13.31 -16.41
N GLU A 266 -4.09 12.04 -16.58
CA GLU A 266 -5.37 11.52 -16.09
C GLU A 266 -5.27 10.87 -14.69
N ASP A 267 -4.05 10.58 -14.24
CA ASP A 267 -3.81 9.98 -12.93
C ASP A 267 -4.27 10.92 -11.81
N ALA A 268 -4.87 10.36 -10.76
CA ALA A 268 -5.18 11.06 -9.52
C ALA A 268 -4.19 10.63 -8.41
N LEU A 269 -4.45 11.02 -7.16
CA LEU A 269 -3.49 10.75 -6.09
C LEU A 269 -3.63 9.31 -5.57
N ASP A 270 -2.49 8.68 -5.37
CA ASP A 270 -2.39 7.29 -4.91
C ASP A 270 -1.62 7.24 -3.58
N GLY A 271 -0.54 6.47 -3.47
CA GLY A 271 0.27 6.32 -2.26
C GLY A 271 0.87 7.64 -1.73
N VAL A 272 0.87 7.77 -0.40
CA VAL A 272 1.44 8.90 0.34
C VAL A 272 2.44 8.38 1.38
N LYS A 273 3.61 9.02 1.50
CA LYS A 273 4.60 8.78 2.57
C LYS A 273 5.24 10.08 3.03
N VAL A 274 5.87 10.06 4.20
CA VAL A 274 6.49 11.23 4.83
C VAL A 274 7.92 10.89 5.26
N ASP A 275 8.84 11.85 5.17
CA ASP A 275 10.19 11.73 5.71
C ASP A 275 10.32 12.35 7.11
N ARG A 276 11.46 12.13 7.78
CA ARG A 276 11.72 12.65 9.14
C ARG A 276 11.80 14.17 9.23
N GLN A 277 11.94 14.87 8.10
CA GLN A 277 11.92 16.33 8.05
C GLN A 277 10.50 16.88 7.83
N GLY A 278 9.53 16.00 7.59
CA GLY A 278 8.13 16.35 7.36
C GLY A 278 7.79 16.65 5.90
N ASN A 279 8.69 16.36 4.95
CA ASN A 279 8.32 16.43 3.54
C ASN A 279 7.36 15.29 3.20
N VAL A 280 6.37 15.59 2.37
CA VAL A 280 5.33 14.67 1.94
C VAL A 280 5.59 14.24 0.50
N TYR A 281 5.61 12.94 0.30
CA TYR A 281 5.82 12.27 -0.99
C TYR A 281 4.48 11.69 -1.40
N VAL A 282 4.00 12.05 -2.58
CA VAL A 282 2.70 11.61 -3.07
C VAL A 282 2.79 11.21 -4.54
N SER A 283 2.30 10.01 -4.86
CA SER A 283 2.04 9.64 -6.24
C SER A 283 0.92 10.53 -6.78
N GLY A 284 1.14 11.15 -7.94
CA GLY A 284 0.15 11.99 -8.59
C GLY A 284 0.48 12.25 -10.06
N PRO A 285 -0.24 13.17 -10.72
CA PRO A 285 -0.07 13.46 -12.13
C PRO A 285 1.40 13.67 -12.53
N GLY A 286 1.89 12.87 -13.47
CA GLY A 286 3.24 13.01 -14.00
C GLY A 286 4.38 12.53 -13.10
N GLY A 287 4.11 11.82 -12.00
CA GLY A 287 5.11 11.09 -11.22
C GLY A 287 4.99 11.28 -9.71
N LEU A 288 6.11 11.11 -9.00
CA LEU A 288 6.19 11.29 -7.56
C LEU A 288 6.44 12.75 -7.23
N TRP A 289 5.48 13.39 -6.56
CA TRP A 289 5.61 14.77 -6.08
C TRP A 289 6.27 14.80 -4.71
N ILE A 290 7.14 15.79 -4.50
CA ILE A 290 7.74 16.09 -3.20
C ILE A 290 7.25 17.45 -2.75
N LEU A 291 6.55 17.47 -1.62
CA LEU A 291 5.99 18.66 -1.00
C LEU A 291 6.73 18.91 0.33
N SER A 292 7.05 20.17 0.63
CA SER A 292 7.53 20.53 1.97
C SER A 292 6.45 20.32 3.03
N ALA A 293 6.84 20.31 4.32
CA ALA A 293 5.91 20.25 5.46
C ALA A 293 4.86 21.39 5.45
N GLN A 294 5.15 22.49 4.77
CA GLN A 294 4.27 23.66 4.63
C GLN A 294 3.35 23.58 3.39
N GLY A 295 3.45 22.53 2.56
CA GLY A 295 2.61 22.35 1.37
C GLY A 295 3.14 23.06 0.12
N LYS A 296 4.43 23.43 0.08
CA LYS A 296 5.07 23.93 -1.15
C LYS A 296 5.59 22.77 -1.99
N SER A 297 5.28 22.74 -3.29
CA SER A 297 5.89 21.79 -4.23
C SER A 297 7.39 22.11 -4.42
N LEU A 298 8.23 21.12 -4.10
CA LEU A 298 9.68 21.21 -4.25
C LEU A 298 10.11 20.68 -5.62
N GLY A 299 9.32 19.77 -6.19
CA GLY A 299 9.59 19.17 -7.48
C GLY A 299 8.94 17.80 -7.63
N THR A 300 9.31 17.11 -8.72
CA THR A 300 8.80 15.78 -9.06
C THR A 300 9.92 14.85 -9.49
N ILE A 301 9.76 13.56 -9.21
CA ILE A 301 10.61 12.47 -9.70
C ILE A 301 9.77 11.60 -10.64
N ARG A 302 10.30 11.33 -11.83
CA ARG A 302 9.67 10.48 -12.83
C ARG A 302 10.64 9.40 -13.30
N GLY A 303 10.16 8.16 -13.31
CA GLY A 303 10.80 7.02 -13.94
C GLY A 303 10.05 6.56 -15.20
N PRO A 304 10.41 5.40 -15.77
CA PRO A 304 9.76 4.86 -16.98
C PRO A 304 8.29 4.48 -16.78
N GLU A 305 7.93 4.01 -15.58
CA GLU A 305 6.55 3.64 -15.20
C GLU A 305 6.06 4.58 -14.08
N HIS A 306 4.76 4.90 -14.10
CA HIS A 306 4.14 5.75 -13.09
C HIS A 306 4.18 5.04 -11.72
N PRO A 307 4.72 5.65 -10.65
CA PRO A 307 4.70 5.07 -9.30
C PRO A 307 3.31 5.19 -8.69
N HIS A 308 2.74 4.10 -8.20
CA HIS A 308 1.44 4.12 -7.51
C HIS A 308 1.62 4.18 -5.99
N ASN A 309 2.68 3.57 -5.45
CA ASN A 309 2.94 3.61 -4.01
C ASN A 309 4.43 3.53 -3.70
N MET A 310 4.80 3.76 -2.44
CA MET A 310 6.20 3.78 -2.02
C MET A 310 6.40 3.41 -0.56
N ALA A 311 7.61 2.95 -0.24
CA ALA A 311 8.04 2.65 1.12
C ALA A 311 9.50 3.01 1.35
N TRP A 312 9.79 3.53 2.53
CA TRP A 312 11.15 3.75 2.98
C TRP A 312 11.78 2.45 3.47
N GLY A 313 12.99 2.15 3.01
CA GLY A 313 13.70 0.93 3.37
C GLY A 313 15.21 1.12 3.49
N ASP A 314 15.91 -0.01 3.53
CA ASP A 314 17.31 -0.17 3.94
C ASP A 314 17.56 0.21 5.41
N ASP A 315 18.68 -0.23 5.98
CA ASP A 315 18.98 -0.06 7.41
C ASP A 315 18.96 1.41 7.84
N ASP A 316 19.47 2.30 6.99
CA ASP A 316 19.50 3.73 7.25
C ASP A 316 18.21 4.48 6.90
N GLY A 317 17.23 3.80 6.28
CA GLY A 317 15.95 4.39 5.93
C GLY A 317 15.99 5.46 4.84
N ARG A 318 17.06 5.54 4.03
CA ARG A 318 17.25 6.58 3.01
C ARG A 318 16.99 6.13 1.59
N THR A 319 16.49 4.91 1.42
CA THR A 319 16.09 4.38 0.12
C THR A 319 14.57 4.39 0.03
N LEU A 320 14.05 5.00 -1.02
CA LEU A 320 12.62 5.00 -1.32
C LEU A 320 12.35 3.94 -2.40
N TYR A 321 11.68 2.86 -2.01
CA TYR A 321 11.18 1.84 -2.90
C TYR A 321 9.86 2.31 -3.52
N LEU A 322 9.69 2.07 -4.82
CA LEU A 322 8.52 2.49 -5.60
C LEU A 322 7.89 1.26 -6.26
N THR A 323 6.59 1.08 -6.04
CA THR A 323 5.77 0.17 -6.83
C THR A 323 5.15 0.97 -7.96
N ALA A 324 5.49 0.63 -9.20
CA ALA A 324 5.14 1.42 -10.38
C ALA A 324 4.63 0.49 -11.48
N GLN A 325 3.30 0.46 -11.66
CA GLN A 325 2.59 -0.38 -12.62
C GLN A 325 3.08 -1.83 -12.61
N THR A 326 3.93 -2.24 -13.54
CA THR A 326 4.38 -3.64 -13.68
C THR A 326 5.73 -3.92 -13.03
N GLY A 327 6.30 -2.95 -12.30
CA GLY A 327 7.67 -3.00 -11.81
C GLY A 327 7.88 -2.52 -10.38
N LEU A 328 8.96 -3.05 -9.79
CA LEU A 328 9.51 -2.59 -8.52
C LEU A 328 10.78 -1.79 -8.80
N TYR A 329 10.89 -0.62 -8.21
CA TYR A 329 12.00 0.31 -8.39
C TYR A 329 12.51 0.81 -7.04
N ARG A 330 13.68 1.44 -7.03
CA ARG A 330 14.15 2.24 -5.90
C ARG A 330 14.89 3.49 -6.35
N ILE A 331 14.96 4.48 -5.46
CA ILE A 331 15.81 5.66 -5.58
C ILE A 331 16.45 5.97 -4.23
N ARG A 332 17.73 6.37 -4.27
CA ARG A 332 18.47 6.78 -3.08
C ARG A 332 18.29 8.28 -2.81
N LEU A 333 17.96 8.65 -1.58
CA LEU A 333 17.71 10.04 -1.17
C LEU A 333 18.66 10.46 -0.02
N ASN A 334 18.77 11.77 0.19
CA ASN A 334 19.61 12.39 1.24
C ASN A 334 18.92 12.47 2.61
N VAL A 335 17.68 12.00 2.71
CA VAL A 335 16.84 12.08 3.91
C VAL A 335 16.38 10.71 4.35
N GLN A 336 16.08 10.58 5.64
CA GLN A 336 15.54 9.35 6.21
C GLN A 336 14.01 9.42 6.22
N GLY A 337 13.39 8.32 5.83
CA GLY A 337 11.95 8.12 5.88
C GLY A 337 11.36 7.86 7.25
N ILE A 338 10.05 8.03 7.35
CA ILE A 338 9.25 7.38 8.39
C ILE A 338 8.93 5.96 7.94
N ARG A 339 9.25 4.98 8.78
CA ARG A 339 8.92 3.57 8.59
C ARG A 339 7.93 3.12 9.66
N PRO A 340 7.12 2.08 9.40
CA PRO A 340 6.44 1.36 10.46
C PRO A 340 7.46 0.95 11.55
N GLN A 341 7.10 1.17 12.82
CA GLN A 341 7.92 0.85 13.99
C GLN A 341 7.19 -0.12 14.91
#